data_AF-A0A2H0SL71-F1
#
_entry.id   AF-A0A2H0SL71-F1
#
_cell.length_a   1.000
_cell.length_b   1.000
_cell.length_c   1.000
_cell.angle_alpha   90.00
_cell.angle_beta   90.00
_cell.angle_gamma   90.00
#
_symmetry.space_group_name_H-M   'P 1'
#
loop_
_entity.id
_entity.type
_entity.pdbx_description
1 polymer ?
#
loop_
_entity_poly.entity_id
_entity_poly.type
_entity_poly.pdbx_seq_one_letter_code
_entity_poly.pdbx_strand_id
1 'polypeptide(L)'
;QDELVHGSILWLTDSDGDGFTDGEEITFGYSPTINENTLGQGSLVKLLEDPKVYLLDNGLRRHILNEQVFLSHGWKWSDIHVVGTTFFQKYPAGNPVQ
;
A
#
# COMPACT_ATOMS: atom_id res chain seq x y z
N GLN A 1 2.94 -0.80 -27.17
CA GLN A 1 4.09 -0.21 -26.47
C GLN A 1 3.41 0.55 -25.34
N ASP A 2 3.36 0.13 -24.08
CA ASP A 2 4.33 -0.59 -23.27
C ASP A 2 3.60 -1.19 -22.06
N GLU A 3 3.41 -2.52 -22.04
CA GLU A 3 2.87 -3.23 -20.86
C GLU A 3 3.75 -4.44 -20.49
N LEU A 4 5.04 -4.37 -20.81
CA LEU A 4 6.02 -5.45 -20.57
C LEU A 4 6.90 -5.23 -19.35
N VAL A 5 6.77 -4.10 -18.63
CA VAL A 5 7.75 -3.71 -17.61
C VAL A 5 7.35 -4.11 -16.18
N HIS A 6 6.06 -4.29 -15.86
CA HIS A 6 5.64 -4.35 -14.45
C HIS A 6 5.09 -5.69 -13.93
N GLY A 7 5.08 -6.76 -14.72
CA GLY A 7 4.75 -8.10 -14.18
C GLY A 7 3.32 -8.24 -13.61
N SER A 8 2.43 -7.29 -13.92
CA SER A 8 1.00 -7.38 -13.65
C SER A 8 0.39 -8.43 -14.57
N ILE A 9 -0.41 -9.33 -14.01
CA ILE A 9 -0.88 -10.54 -14.67
C ILE A 9 -1.94 -10.18 -15.73
N LEU A 10 -1.73 -10.68 -16.95
CA LEU A 10 -2.39 -10.36 -18.23
C LEU A 10 -3.92 -10.54 -18.37
N TRP A 11 -4.72 -10.69 -17.31
CA TRP A 11 -6.15 -11.04 -17.43
C TRP A 11 -7.13 -10.35 -16.46
N LEU A 12 -6.70 -9.36 -15.68
CA LEU A 12 -7.62 -8.52 -14.89
C LEU A 12 -7.34 -7.06 -15.19
N THR A 13 -8.24 -6.43 -15.96
CA THR A 13 -8.15 -5.04 -16.44
C THR A 13 -8.48 -4.01 -15.36
N ASP A 14 -8.95 -4.46 -14.20
CA ASP A 14 -9.39 -3.69 -13.05
C ASP A 14 -9.22 -4.62 -11.83
N SER A 15 -8.03 -4.62 -11.24
CA SER A 15 -7.63 -5.62 -10.24
C SER A 15 -8.31 -5.40 -8.87
N ASP A 16 -8.88 -4.23 -8.60
CA ASP A 16 -9.65 -3.94 -7.38
C ASP A 16 -11.13 -3.57 -7.60
N GLY A 17 -11.57 -3.42 -8.86
CA GLY A 17 -12.97 -3.24 -9.25
C GLY A 17 -13.47 -1.81 -9.15
N ASP A 18 -12.58 -0.81 -9.06
CA ASP A 18 -12.93 0.58 -8.80
C ASP A 18 -13.20 1.41 -10.08
N GLY A 19 -12.97 0.80 -11.25
CA GLY A 19 -13.24 1.38 -12.56
C GLY A 19 -12.05 2.11 -13.20
N PHE A 20 -10.86 2.04 -12.62
CA PHE A 20 -9.60 2.43 -13.28
C PHE A 20 -8.81 1.22 -13.76
N THR A 21 -8.07 1.38 -14.86
CA THR A 21 -7.17 0.33 -15.34
C THR A 21 -5.85 0.39 -14.57
N ASP A 22 -5.22 -0.77 -14.30
CA ASP A 22 -3.95 -0.86 -13.56
C ASP A 22 -2.88 0.14 -14.07
N GLY A 23 -2.85 0.42 -15.38
CA GLY A 23 -1.94 1.39 -16.01
C GLY A 23 -2.29 2.87 -15.75
N GLU A 24 -3.58 3.19 -15.60
CA GLU A 24 -4.03 4.51 -15.17
C GLU A 24 -3.81 4.72 -13.67
N GLU A 25 -4.00 3.68 -12.85
CA GLU A 25 -3.83 3.80 -11.40
C GLU A 25 -2.39 4.10 -10.97
N ILE A 26 -1.39 3.49 -11.63
CA ILE A 26 0.02 3.86 -11.42
C ILE A 26 0.29 5.30 -11.84
N THR A 27 -0.37 5.77 -12.91
CA THR A 27 -0.23 7.14 -13.42
C THR A 27 -0.89 8.18 -12.51
N PHE A 28 -2.01 7.82 -11.89
CA PHE A 28 -2.79 8.70 -11.01
C PHE A 28 -2.48 8.52 -9.51
N GLY A 29 -1.63 7.55 -9.15
CA GLY A 29 -1.19 7.30 -7.78
C GLY A 29 -2.23 6.58 -6.91
N TYR A 30 -3.10 5.78 -7.52
CA TYR A 30 -4.10 4.93 -6.87
C TYR A 30 -3.63 3.47 -6.75
N SER A 31 -4.40 2.66 -6.02
CA SER A 31 -4.05 1.29 -5.64
C SER A 31 -4.70 0.25 -6.54
N PRO A 32 -3.95 -0.40 -7.45
CA PRO A 32 -4.55 -1.39 -8.35
C PRO A 32 -5.00 -2.68 -7.67
N THR A 33 -4.91 -2.81 -6.35
CA THR A 33 -5.09 -4.11 -5.68
C THR A 33 -5.98 -4.06 -4.45
N ILE A 34 -6.41 -2.87 -4.00
CA ILE A 34 -7.22 -2.77 -2.81
C ILE A 34 -8.02 -1.47 -2.74
N ASN A 35 -9.29 -1.62 -2.36
CA ASN A 35 -10.12 -0.49 -1.99
C ASN A 35 -9.65 0.13 -0.67
N GLU A 36 -8.95 1.26 -0.78
CA GLU A 36 -8.33 1.98 0.33
C GLU A 36 -9.34 2.52 1.36
N ASN A 37 -10.62 2.63 1.01
CA ASN A 37 -11.67 3.03 1.95
C ASN A 37 -11.91 1.98 3.05
N THR A 38 -11.45 0.75 2.84
CA THR A 38 -11.52 -0.32 3.84
C THR A 38 -10.36 -0.27 4.83
N LEU A 39 -9.28 0.45 4.50
CA LEU A 39 -8.10 0.58 5.33
C LEU A 39 -8.29 1.64 6.40
N GLY A 40 -7.94 1.30 7.63
CA GLY A 40 -8.20 2.12 8.81
C GLY A 40 -7.06 2.08 9.82
N GLN A 41 -7.38 2.43 11.06
CA GLN A 41 -6.41 2.31 12.15
C GLN A 41 -6.02 0.85 12.37
N GLY A 42 -4.71 0.60 12.48
CA GLY A 42 -4.13 -0.73 12.62
C GLY A 42 -3.79 -1.41 11.29
N SER A 43 -4.15 -0.83 10.15
CA SER A 43 -3.80 -1.37 8.84
C SER A 43 -2.31 -1.18 8.54
N LEU A 44 -1.69 -2.22 7.99
CA LEU A 44 -0.32 -2.18 7.51
C LEU A 44 -0.34 -1.89 6.01
N VAL A 45 0.39 -0.87 5.60
CA VAL A 45 0.40 -0.40 4.22
C VAL A 45 1.82 -0.23 3.70
N LYS A 46 2.03 -0.45 2.40
CA LYS A 46 3.28 -0.17 1.69
C LYS A 46 2.99 0.44 0.33
N LEU A 47 3.97 1.13 -0.26
CA LEU A 47 3.83 1.58 -1.65
C LEU A 47 4.25 0.45 -2.60
N LEU A 48 3.80 0.52 -3.86
CA LEU A 48 4.22 -0.45 -4.88
C LEU A 48 5.73 -0.34 -5.17
N GLU A 49 6.23 0.89 -5.29
CA GLU A 49 7.62 1.20 -5.63
C GLU A 49 8.55 1.31 -4.42
N ASP A 50 8.02 1.30 -3.18
CA ASP A 50 8.83 1.41 -1.96
C ASP A 50 8.55 0.21 -1.03
N PRO A 51 9.59 -0.57 -0.66
CA PRO A 51 9.42 -1.78 0.14
C PRO A 51 9.17 -1.50 1.63
N LYS A 52 9.20 -0.24 2.08
CA LYS A 52 8.99 0.10 3.49
C LYS A 52 7.53 -0.13 3.88
N VAL A 53 7.36 -0.68 5.08
CA VAL A 53 6.04 -0.95 5.65
C VAL A 53 5.70 0.14 6.66
N TYR A 54 4.47 0.63 6.58
CA TYR A 54 3.94 1.67 7.43
C TYR A 54 2.71 1.16 8.16
N LEU A 55 2.61 1.47 9.44
CA LEU A 55 1.40 1.27 10.23
C LEU A 55 0.54 2.53 10.15
N LEU A 56 -0.72 2.39 9.77
CA LEU A 56 -1.71 3.45 9.93
C LEU A 56 -2.18 3.47 11.39
N ASP A 57 -1.80 4.49 12.13
CA ASP A 57 -2.17 4.63 13.55
C ASP A 57 -2.56 6.07 13.87
N ASN A 58 -3.75 6.27 14.46
CA ASN A 58 -4.27 7.58 14.83
C ASN A 58 -4.27 8.62 13.68
N GLY A 59 -4.52 8.15 12.45
CA GLY A 59 -4.47 9.01 11.26
C GLY A 59 -3.05 9.40 10.83
N LEU A 60 -2.02 8.76 11.39
CA LEU A 60 -0.62 8.92 10.99
C LEU A 60 -0.13 7.66 10.29
N ARG A 61 0.80 7.84 9.35
CA ARG A 61 1.60 6.72 8.81
C ARG A 61 2.90 6.61 9.59
N ARG A 62 3.06 5.50 10.30
CA ARG A 62 4.23 5.24 11.15
C ARG A 62 5.13 4.22 10.47
N HIS A 63 6.33 4.64 10.10
CA HIS A 63 7.28 3.75 9.45
C HIS A 63 7.75 2.67 10.43
N ILE A 64 7.73 1.41 10.02
CA ILE A 64 8.27 0.30 10.79
C ILE A 64 9.74 0.14 10.39
N LEU A 65 10.66 0.46 11.31
CA LEU A 65 12.08 0.62 10.97
C LEU A 65 12.73 -0.68 10.46
N ASN A 66 12.23 -1.83 10.90
CA ASN A 66 12.86 -3.12 10.67
C ASN A 66 11.91 -4.28 10.95
N GLU A 67 12.19 -5.42 10.33
CA GLU A 67 11.39 -6.65 10.39
C GLU A 67 11.26 -7.21 11.81
N GLN A 68 12.28 -7.01 12.65
CA GLN A 68 12.24 -7.46 14.04
C GLN A 68 11.11 -6.77 14.82
N VAL A 69 10.91 -5.47 14.61
CA VAL A 69 9.80 -4.71 15.21
C VAL A 69 8.48 -5.27 14.70
N PHE A 70 8.38 -5.47 13.40
CA PHE A 70 7.20 -6.03 12.75
C PHE A 70 6.78 -7.37 13.36
N LEU A 71 7.73 -8.31 13.48
CA LEU A 71 7.50 -9.63 14.04
C LEU A 71 7.24 -9.58 15.55
N SER A 72 7.89 -8.67 16.28
CA SER A 72 7.68 -8.48 17.72
C SER A 72 6.27 -7.97 18.05
N HIS A 73 5.65 -7.22 17.14
CA HIS A 73 4.25 -6.80 17.24
C HIS A 73 3.25 -7.89 16.84
N GLY A 74 3.72 -9.04 16.36
CA GLY A 74 2.88 -10.15 15.90
C GLY A 74 2.18 -9.89 14.57
N TRP A 75 2.62 -8.88 13.81
CA TRP A 75 2.09 -8.60 12.48
C TRP A 75 2.53 -9.66 11.48
N LYS A 76 1.68 -9.90 10.48
CA LYS A 76 1.96 -10.87 9.41
C LYS A 76 2.15 -10.13 8.10
N TRP A 77 3.10 -10.57 7.30
CA TRP A 77 3.35 -9.99 5.98
C TRP A 77 2.12 -10.05 5.07
N SER A 78 1.24 -11.03 5.29
CA SER A 78 -0.06 -11.16 4.62
C SER A 78 -1.06 -10.07 4.96
N ASP A 79 -0.89 -9.35 6.08
CA ASP A 79 -1.75 -8.22 6.49
C ASP A 79 -1.30 -6.89 5.87
N ILE A 80 -0.20 -6.89 5.09
CA ILE A 80 0.32 -5.69 4.45
C ILE A 80 -0.39 -5.46 3.12
N HIS A 81 -1.01 -4.30 3.00
CA HIS A 81 -1.71 -3.88 1.81
C HIS A 81 -0.86 -2.92 0.99
N VAL A 82 -0.83 -3.11 -0.33
CA VAL A 82 -0.17 -2.15 -1.23
C VAL A 82 -1.15 -1.02 -1.46
N VAL A 83 -0.75 0.20 -1.10
CA VAL A 83 -1.55 1.41 -1.28
C VAL A 83 -0.93 2.36 -2.31
N GLY A 84 -1.75 3.28 -2.80
CA GLY A 84 -1.42 4.29 -3.77
C GLY A 84 -0.72 5.46 -3.08
N THR A 85 0.08 6.19 -3.84
CA THR A 85 0.78 7.36 -3.34
C THR A 85 -0.19 8.45 -2.87
N THR A 86 -1.34 8.61 -3.52
CA THR A 86 -2.35 9.63 -3.19
C THR A 86 -2.99 9.37 -1.82
N PHE A 87 -3.43 8.13 -1.56
CA PHE A 87 -3.93 7.75 -0.24
C PHE A 87 -2.85 7.81 0.82
N PHE A 88 -1.66 7.31 0.51
CA PHE A 88 -0.54 7.35 1.43
C PHE A 88 -0.15 8.78 1.84
N GLN A 89 -0.24 9.75 0.92
CA GLN A 89 0.02 11.16 1.20
C GLN A 89 -1.07 11.84 2.05
N LYS A 90 -2.29 11.28 2.10
CA LYS A 90 -3.37 11.76 2.97
C LYS A 90 -3.01 11.65 4.47
N TYR A 91 -2.15 10.70 4.82
CA TYR A 91 -1.70 10.48 6.19
C TYR A 91 -0.35 11.18 6.45
N PRO A 92 -0.27 12.11 7.42
CA PRO A 92 1.00 12.69 7.80
C PRO A 92 1.95 11.64 8.39
N ALA A 93 3.25 11.82 8.17
CA ALA A 93 4.26 10.95 8.75
C ALA A 93 4.27 11.10 10.28
N GLY A 94 4.09 9.99 10.98
CA GLY A 94 4.19 9.90 12.43
C GLY A 94 5.55 9.39 12.89
N ASN A 95 5.70 9.27 14.21
CA ASN A 95 6.89 8.66 14.80
C ASN A 95 7.03 7.20 14.33
N PRO A 96 8.24 6.76 13.97
CA PRO A 96 8.46 5.38 13.58
C PRO A 96 8.11 4.42 14.72
N VAL A 97 7.75 3.18 14.34
CA VAL A 97 7.56 2.07 15.28
C VAL A 97 8.93 1.44 15.53
N GLN A 98 9.24 1.17 16.80
CA GLN A 98 10.50 0.61 17.29
C GLN A 98 10.24 -0.57 18.22
#